data_AF-A0AAU1YMQ4-F1
#
_entry.id   AF-A0AAU1YMQ4-F1
#
_cell.length_a   1.000
_cell.length_b   1.000
_cell.length_c   1.000
_cell.angle_alpha   90.00
_cell.angle_beta   90.00
_cell.angle_gamma   90.00
#
_symmetry.space_group_name_H-M   'P 1'
#
loop_
_entity.id
_entity.type
_entity.pdbx_description
1 polymer ?
#
loop_
_entity_poly.entity_id
_entity_poly.type
_entity_poly.pdbx_seq_one_letter_code
_entity_poly.pdbx_strand_id
1 'polypeptide(L)'
;MNPPAPPPAPPTPPAPPPSGPPPSGPTPPSGPAPRESGPGRRFALRPPSFTGRLHDARTATAIGRWLGAAFAVCFVTGLISHYLQHPPDWAADLLPGRPVWGYRLSQGLHIAAGLAAIVLLLAKLWTVYPRLFAWPPVRGVRHALERLSVAVLVASAVLEVFTGLLNIAEWYPWPFGFIQTHFALAWVVTGSLLLHLAVKAPEIKAHWSPSSPGTLQLPSQDGPDRRSLLLGVGAAVGAVTLTTAGQSFTPLARLDLLAPRHPDHGPQGLPVNRTAAAAGITERAVRDWRLEVRGPTPYTLTLDQLRALPRVQARLPIACVEGWSVEARWSGVRIRDLMARAGAPAGAGLRVTSMEAGGAYRVMEMGRDYAGDPLTLLALELNGQVLTADHGYPARVIAPNRPGVLQTKWVTLLEVL
;
A
#
# COMPACT_ATOMS: atom_id res chain seq x y z
N MET A 1 27.48 61.81 -43.39
CA MET A 1 28.74 61.86 -44.16
C MET A 1 29.76 61.03 -43.42
N ASN A 2 30.10 59.84 -43.93
CA ASN A 2 31.10 58.94 -43.33
C ASN A 2 32.51 59.35 -43.81
N PRO A 3 33.51 59.46 -42.91
CA PRO A 3 34.91 59.69 -43.31
C PRO A 3 35.58 58.40 -43.82
N PRO A 4 36.62 58.51 -44.67
CA PRO A 4 37.20 57.41 -45.44
C PRO A 4 38.22 56.57 -44.65
N ALA A 5 38.40 55.33 -45.11
CA ALA A 5 39.34 54.35 -44.56
C ALA A 5 40.82 54.67 -44.87
N PRO A 6 41.77 54.35 -43.97
CA PRO A 6 43.21 54.54 -44.20
C PRO A 6 43.86 53.41 -45.04
N PRO A 7 44.98 53.70 -45.74
CA PRO A 7 45.65 52.80 -46.69
C PRO A 7 46.53 51.71 -46.02
N PRO A 8 46.85 50.61 -46.74
CA PRO A 8 47.59 49.46 -46.20
C PRO A 8 49.11 49.68 -46.06
N ALA A 9 49.71 49.03 -45.06
CA ALA A 9 51.13 49.09 -44.72
C ALA A 9 52.03 48.16 -45.58
N PRO A 10 53.31 48.52 -45.82
CA PRO A 10 54.25 47.74 -46.63
C PRO A 10 54.92 46.57 -45.88
N PRO A 11 55.44 45.55 -46.60
CA PRO A 11 56.01 44.33 -46.00
C PRO A 11 57.44 44.49 -45.47
N THR A 12 57.73 43.80 -44.36
CA THR A 12 59.00 43.73 -43.63
C THR A 12 59.96 42.66 -44.20
N PRO A 13 61.30 42.90 -44.23
CA PRO A 13 62.29 41.93 -44.71
C PRO A 13 62.71 40.89 -43.64
N PRO A 14 63.22 39.70 -44.05
CA PRO A 14 63.54 38.59 -43.14
C PRO A 14 64.90 38.72 -42.42
N ALA A 15 64.96 38.16 -41.21
CA ALA A 15 66.12 38.13 -40.32
C ALA A 15 67.10 36.96 -40.59
N PRO A 16 68.40 37.10 -40.26
CA PRO A 16 69.42 36.08 -40.52
C PRO A 16 69.45 34.94 -39.47
N PRO A 17 70.00 33.76 -39.82
CA PRO A 17 69.94 32.56 -38.99
C PRO A 17 70.97 32.52 -37.85
N PRO A 18 70.66 31.83 -36.72
CA PRO A 18 71.54 31.71 -35.57
C PRO A 18 72.60 30.59 -35.69
N SER A 19 73.74 30.83 -35.06
CA SER A 19 74.92 29.98 -34.92
C SER A 19 74.68 28.72 -34.09
N GLY A 20 75.15 27.55 -34.56
CA GLY A 20 75.01 26.25 -33.91
C GLY A 20 76.00 25.97 -32.76
N PRO A 21 75.76 24.93 -31.94
CA PRO A 21 76.60 24.52 -30.82
C PRO A 21 77.68 23.49 -31.22
N PRO A 22 78.76 23.32 -30.42
CA PRO A 22 79.88 22.42 -30.70
C PRO A 22 79.60 20.94 -30.34
N PRO A 23 80.39 19.97 -30.86
CA PRO A 23 80.08 18.54 -30.80
C PRO A 23 80.63 17.84 -29.55
N SER A 24 79.87 16.88 -29.03
CA SER A 24 80.28 15.90 -28.01
C SER A 24 80.38 14.50 -28.63
N GLY A 25 81.47 13.79 -28.33
CA GLY A 25 81.92 12.54 -28.97
C GLY A 25 81.08 11.26 -28.73
N PRO A 26 81.55 10.11 -29.26
CA PRO A 26 80.71 8.96 -29.57
C PRO A 26 80.52 8.00 -28.38
N THR A 27 79.29 7.48 -28.23
CA THR A 27 78.91 6.38 -27.33
C THR A 27 78.55 5.12 -28.14
N PRO A 28 78.83 3.89 -27.66
CA PRO A 28 78.71 2.65 -28.44
C PRO A 28 77.25 2.15 -28.57
N PRO A 29 76.95 1.24 -29.51
CA PRO A 29 75.56 0.91 -29.87
C PRO A 29 74.92 -0.05 -28.87
N SER A 30 73.79 0.35 -28.28
CA SER A 30 72.90 -0.51 -27.50
C SER A 30 71.83 -1.15 -28.39
N GLY A 31 71.70 -2.47 -28.33
CA GLY A 31 70.65 -3.25 -29.01
C GLY A 31 69.22 -2.94 -28.54
N PRO A 32 68.19 -3.49 -29.20
CA PRO A 32 66.80 -3.07 -28.99
C PRO A 32 66.25 -3.60 -27.66
N ALA A 33 65.81 -2.69 -26.80
CA ALA A 33 65.12 -2.99 -25.54
C ALA A 33 63.62 -3.30 -25.78
N PRO A 34 62.99 -4.14 -24.93
CA PRO A 34 61.65 -4.69 -25.15
C PRO A 34 60.54 -3.67 -24.86
N ARG A 35 59.40 -3.82 -25.55
CA ARG A 35 58.18 -3.02 -25.34
C ARG A 35 57.68 -3.14 -23.90
N GLU A 36 57.79 -2.08 -23.12
CA GLU A 36 57.10 -1.95 -21.84
C GLU A 36 55.58 -1.81 -22.06
N SER A 37 54.84 -2.77 -21.54
CA SER A 37 53.40 -2.72 -21.36
C SER A 37 53.06 -1.68 -20.28
N GLY A 38 52.49 -0.55 -20.70
CA GLY A 38 51.99 0.46 -19.77
C GLY A 38 50.97 -0.12 -18.79
N PRO A 39 50.96 0.33 -17.51
CA PRO A 39 50.06 -0.21 -16.51
C PRO A 39 48.62 0.11 -16.92
N GLY A 40 47.82 -0.94 -17.10
CA GLY A 40 46.40 -0.83 -17.39
C GLY A 40 45.74 0.11 -16.40
N ARG A 41 45.10 1.16 -16.91
CA ARG A 41 44.14 1.98 -16.15
C ARG A 41 43.06 1.05 -15.62
N ARG A 42 43.27 0.51 -14.41
CA ARG A 42 42.19 -0.01 -13.58
C ARG A 42 41.25 1.18 -13.41
N PHE A 43 40.04 1.09 -13.94
CA PHE A 43 38.95 1.96 -13.54
C PHE A 43 38.75 1.76 -12.04
N ALA A 44 39.46 2.53 -11.23
CA ALA A 44 39.20 2.65 -9.81
C ALA A 44 37.88 3.43 -9.72
N LEU A 45 36.77 2.70 -9.64
CA LEU A 45 35.49 3.25 -9.20
C LEU A 45 35.70 3.83 -7.81
N ARG A 46 36.04 5.12 -7.74
CA ARG A 46 36.06 5.84 -6.47
C ARG A 46 34.61 5.86 -5.98
N PRO A 47 34.33 5.32 -4.77
CA PRO A 47 32.99 5.40 -4.25
C PRO A 47 32.63 6.88 -4.08
N PRO A 48 31.38 7.25 -4.35
CA PRO A 48 30.91 8.60 -4.06
C PRO A 48 31.21 8.99 -2.61
N SER A 49 31.83 10.16 -2.42
CA SER A 49 32.10 10.75 -1.10
C SER A 49 30.86 11.49 -0.63
N PHE A 50 30.21 10.98 0.42
CA PHE A 50 28.95 11.52 0.93
C PHE A 50 29.20 12.36 2.18
N THR A 51 28.94 13.66 2.11
CA THR A 51 29.18 14.64 3.19
C THR A 51 27.93 15.00 3.99
N GLY A 52 26.82 14.26 3.81
CA GLY A 52 25.59 14.46 4.56
C GLY A 52 25.76 14.12 6.03
N ARG A 53 25.62 15.10 6.93
CA ARG A 53 25.84 14.95 8.38
C ARG A 53 24.75 14.17 9.12
N LEU A 54 23.70 13.75 8.41
CA LEU A 54 22.49 13.14 8.99
C LEU A 54 22.36 11.63 8.71
N HIS A 55 23.40 10.99 8.18
CA HIS A 55 23.46 9.53 7.95
C HIS A 55 23.93 8.77 9.21
N ASP A 56 23.46 9.20 10.37
CA ASP A 56 23.90 8.70 11.68
C ASP A 56 22.89 7.71 12.31
N ALA A 57 23.35 6.97 13.32
CA ALA A 57 22.56 5.94 14.00
C ALA A 57 21.38 6.51 14.80
N ARG A 58 21.46 7.76 15.27
CA ARG A 58 20.39 8.42 16.01
C ARG A 58 19.24 8.81 15.07
N THR A 59 19.54 9.41 13.93
CA THR A 59 18.55 9.72 12.89
C THR A 59 17.90 8.44 12.39
N ALA A 60 18.71 7.41 12.09
CA ALA A 60 18.22 6.13 11.63
C ALA A 60 17.29 5.44 12.65
N THR A 61 17.61 5.52 13.95
CA THR A 61 16.81 4.97 15.03
C THR A 61 15.50 5.76 15.21
N ALA A 62 15.53 7.09 15.15
CA ALA A 62 14.34 7.92 15.30
C ALA A 62 13.30 7.65 14.18
N ILE A 63 13.72 7.70 12.92
CA ILE A 63 12.84 7.38 11.78
C ILE A 63 12.41 5.91 11.82
N GLY A 64 13.32 5.01 12.20
CA GLY A 64 13.03 3.59 12.34
C GLY A 64 11.92 3.28 13.34
N ARG A 65 11.78 4.06 14.42
CA ARG A 65 10.68 3.91 15.38
C ARG A 65 9.32 4.23 14.76
N TRP A 66 9.23 5.32 14.00
CA TRP A 66 8.00 5.70 13.31
C TRP A 66 7.65 4.70 12.21
N LEU A 67 8.64 4.30 11.41
CA LEU A 67 8.46 3.30 10.36
C LEU A 67 8.02 1.94 10.92
N GLY A 68 8.66 1.48 12.00
CA GLY A 68 8.29 0.25 12.68
C GLY A 68 6.86 0.29 13.24
N ALA A 69 6.43 1.42 13.81
CA ALA A 69 5.06 1.61 14.25
C ALA A 69 4.06 1.56 13.08
N ALA A 70 4.38 2.20 11.95
CA ALA A 70 3.55 2.16 10.75
C ALA A 70 3.39 0.73 10.21
N PHE A 71 4.49 -0.02 10.07
CA PHE A 71 4.45 -1.43 9.66
C PHE A 71 3.67 -2.30 10.66
N ALA A 72 3.81 -2.07 11.97
CA ALA A 72 3.06 -2.81 12.97
C ALA A 72 1.54 -2.54 12.86
N VAL A 73 1.13 -1.28 12.64
CA VAL A 73 -0.27 -0.92 12.41
C VAL A 73 -0.78 -1.60 11.14
N CYS A 74 -0.07 -1.52 10.01
CA CYS A 74 -0.44 -2.19 8.76
C CYS A 74 -0.57 -3.70 8.95
N PHE A 75 0.40 -4.33 9.62
CA PHE A 75 0.38 -5.78 9.84
C PHE A 75 -0.84 -6.21 10.68
N VAL A 76 -1.07 -5.57 11.82
CA VAL A 76 -2.22 -5.91 12.69
C VAL A 76 -3.55 -5.66 11.99
N THR A 77 -3.72 -4.50 11.34
CA THR A 77 -4.95 -4.18 10.61
C THR A 77 -5.14 -5.07 9.38
N GLY A 78 -4.06 -5.49 8.73
CA GLY A 78 -4.07 -6.47 7.64
C GLY A 78 -4.50 -7.85 8.10
N LEU A 79 -4.02 -8.31 9.27
CA LEU A 79 -4.50 -9.55 9.90
C LEU A 79 -6.00 -9.48 10.23
N ILE A 80 -6.46 -8.36 10.79
CA ILE A 80 -7.90 -8.14 11.06
C ILE A 80 -8.70 -8.23 9.75
N SER A 81 -8.25 -7.55 8.69
CA SER A 81 -8.91 -7.57 7.38
C SER A 81 -8.92 -8.98 6.76
N HIS A 82 -7.84 -9.74 6.92
CA HIS A 82 -7.75 -11.12 6.46
C HIS A 82 -8.71 -12.03 7.23
N TYR A 83 -8.71 -12.01 8.56
CA TYR A 83 -9.58 -12.86 9.37
C TYR A 83 -11.06 -12.52 9.27
N LEU A 84 -11.42 -11.28 8.92
CA LEU A 84 -12.81 -10.94 8.60
C LEU A 84 -13.26 -11.54 7.25
N GLN A 85 -12.34 -11.75 6.30
CA GLN A 85 -12.62 -12.35 4.98
C GLN A 85 -12.53 -13.87 5.01
N HIS A 86 -11.56 -14.39 5.76
CA HIS A 86 -11.23 -15.81 5.85
C HIS A 86 -11.06 -16.17 7.34
N PRO A 87 -12.16 -16.15 8.12
CA PRO A 87 -12.07 -16.57 9.51
C PRO A 87 -11.66 -18.03 9.58
N PRO A 88 -10.75 -18.41 10.50
CA PRO A 88 -10.54 -19.82 10.79
C PRO A 88 -11.81 -20.41 11.40
N ASP A 89 -12.05 -21.71 11.21
CA ASP A 89 -13.30 -22.39 11.58
C ASP A 89 -13.70 -22.13 13.05
N TRP A 90 -12.73 -22.11 13.97
CA TRP A 90 -12.96 -21.85 15.40
C TRP A 90 -13.40 -20.42 15.73
N ALA A 91 -13.19 -19.46 14.81
CA ALA A 91 -13.49 -18.04 14.99
C ALA A 91 -14.63 -17.53 14.08
N ALA A 92 -15.11 -18.36 13.14
CA ALA A 92 -16.10 -17.96 12.15
C ALA A 92 -17.40 -17.41 12.78
N ASP A 93 -17.78 -17.94 13.95
CA ASP A 93 -18.95 -17.52 14.72
C ASP A 93 -18.66 -16.47 15.81
N LEU A 94 -17.42 -15.95 15.89
CA LEU A 94 -16.99 -15.00 16.93
C LEU A 94 -16.58 -13.64 16.37
N LEU A 95 -16.90 -13.38 15.09
CA LEU A 95 -16.58 -12.11 14.46
C LEU A 95 -17.58 -11.02 14.90
N PRO A 96 -17.12 -9.96 15.59
CA PRO A 96 -18.04 -8.98 16.15
C PRO A 96 -18.69 -8.14 15.05
N GLY A 97 -20.02 -8.07 15.01
CA GLY A 97 -20.75 -7.14 14.14
C GLY A 97 -20.75 -5.68 14.62
N ARG A 98 -20.09 -5.39 15.75
CA ARG A 98 -20.08 -4.06 16.40
C ARG A 98 -18.66 -3.66 16.85
N PRO A 99 -18.35 -2.35 16.90
CA PRO A 99 -19.16 -1.25 16.38
C PRO A 99 -19.32 -1.34 14.86
N VAL A 100 -20.42 -0.83 14.30
CA VAL A 100 -20.74 -0.99 12.87
C VAL A 100 -19.69 -0.39 11.93
N TRP A 101 -18.90 0.56 12.45
CA TRP A 101 -17.81 1.25 11.75
C TRP A 101 -16.43 0.61 11.97
N GLY A 102 -16.31 -0.48 12.73
CA GLY A 102 -15.02 -1.05 13.12
C GLY A 102 -14.08 -1.33 11.94
N TYR A 103 -14.59 -1.93 10.86
CA TYR A 103 -13.83 -2.25 9.67
C TYR A 103 -13.41 -0.99 8.90
N ARG A 104 -14.28 0.03 8.85
CA ARG A 104 -13.92 1.36 8.32
C ARG A 104 -12.69 1.91 9.07
N LEU A 105 -12.69 1.82 10.41
CA LEU A 105 -11.55 2.31 11.19
C LEU A 105 -10.30 1.48 10.92
N SER A 106 -10.37 0.16 11.01
CA SER A 106 -9.19 -0.70 10.81
C SER A 106 -8.60 -0.53 9.41
N GLN A 107 -9.45 -0.48 8.39
CA GLN A 107 -9.03 -0.31 7.01
C GLN A 107 -8.47 1.10 6.76
N GLY A 108 -9.11 2.15 7.29
CA GLY A 108 -8.59 3.51 7.21
C GLY A 108 -7.23 3.67 7.88
N LEU A 109 -7.03 3.05 9.06
CA LEU A 109 -5.73 3.00 9.72
C LEU A 109 -4.67 2.26 8.90
N HIS A 110 -5.04 1.14 8.27
CA HIS A 110 -4.14 0.37 7.43
C HIS A 110 -3.54 1.23 6.31
N ILE A 111 -4.39 1.98 5.59
CA ILE A 111 -3.97 2.79 4.44
C ILE A 111 -3.25 4.05 4.89
N ALA A 112 -3.75 4.73 5.92
CA ALA A 112 -3.07 5.89 6.49
C ALA A 112 -1.64 5.53 6.94
N ALA A 113 -1.47 4.38 7.60
CA ALA A 113 -0.16 3.88 8.01
C ALA A 113 0.70 3.44 6.81
N GLY A 114 0.10 2.82 5.79
CA GLY A 114 0.81 2.40 4.57
C GLY A 114 1.36 3.59 3.77
N LEU A 115 0.56 4.64 3.62
CA LEU A 115 0.97 5.89 2.97
C LEU A 115 2.04 6.63 3.78
N ALA A 116 1.90 6.68 5.11
CA ALA A 116 2.96 7.19 5.99
C ALA A 116 4.25 6.37 5.84
N ALA A 117 4.15 5.04 5.71
CA ALA A 117 5.29 4.15 5.53
C ALA A 117 6.05 4.44 4.24
N ILE A 118 5.42 4.93 3.16
CA ILE A 118 6.14 5.39 1.94
C ILE A 118 7.16 6.46 2.30
N VAL A 119 6.70 7.56 2.92
CA VAL A 119 7.54 8.71 3.27
C VAL A 119 8.63 8.30 4.26
N LEU A 120 8.25 7.53 5.29
CA LEU A 120 9.16 7.05 6.33
C LEU A 120 10.20 6.07 5.78
N LEU A 121 9.83 5.20 4.84
CA LEU A 121 10.75 4.25 4.21
C LEU A 121 11.75 4.99 3.33
N LEU A 122 11.31 5.95 2.52
CA LEU A 122 12.21 6.78 1.72
C LEU A 122 13.20 7.56 2.61
N ALA A 123 12.72 8.17 3.70
CA ALA A 123 13.58 8.87 4.65
C ALA A 123 14.55 7.91 5.35
N LYS A 124 14.10 6.70 5.70
CA LYS A 124 14.94 5.65 6.30
C LYS A 124 16.03 5.18 5.34
N LEU A 125 15.67 4.88 4.09
CA LEU A 125 16.60 4.46 3.04
C LEU A 125 17.61 5.56 2.77
N TRP A 126 17.18 6.82 2.66
CA TRP A 126 18.08 7.96 2.54
C TRP A 126 19.03 8.06 3.74
N THR A 127 18.54 7.86 4.97
CA THR A 127 19.39 7.93 6.16
C THR A 127 20.48 6.84 6.14
N VAL A 128 20.17 5.63 5.67
CA VAL A 128 21.10 4.48 5.72
C VAL A 128 21.83 4.17 4.42
N TYR A 129 21.52 4.85 3.30
CA TYR A 129 22.06 4.47 1.99
C TYR A 129 23.60 4.41 1.94
N PRO A 130 24.40 5.29 2.61
CA PRO A 130 25.85 5.18 2.52
C PRO A 130 26.37 3.83 3.05
N ARG A 131 25.67 3.26 4.05
CA ARG A 131 26.00 1.93 4.61
C ARG A 131 25.69 0.80 3.63
N LEU A 132 24.73 0.98 2.74
CA LEU A 132 24.39 -0.01 1.70
C LEU A 132 25.51 -0.12 0.65
N PHE A 133 26.27 0.95 0.41
CA PHE A 133 27.35 0.99 -0.59
C PHE A 133 28.76 1.00 0.01
N ALA A 134 28.92 0.67 1.30
CA ALA A 134 30.22 0.63 1.95
C ALA A 134 31.15 -0.46 1.35
N TRP A 135 32.44 -0.12 1.20
CA TRP A 135 33.49 -1.02 0.72
C TRP A 135 34.44 -1.44 1.87
N PRO A 136 34.98 -2.68 1.90
CA PRO A 136 34.63 -3.81 1.04
C PRO A 136 33.18 -4.28 1.27
N PRO A 137 32.52 -4.86 0.24
CA PRO A 137 31.09 -5.14 0.29
C PRO A 137 30.78 -6.29 1.23
N VAL A 138 31.71 -7.24 1.39
CA VAL A 138 31.61 -8.35 2.34
C VAL A 138 32.96 -8.44 3.09
N ARG A 139 32.88 -8.53 4.41
CA ARG A 139 34.04 -8.62 5.32
C ARG A 139 34.21 -10.01 5.93
N GLY A 140 33.26 -10.91 5.67
CA GLY A 140 33.19 -12.27 6.21
C GLY A 140 31.75 -12.81 6.15
N VAL A 141 31.58 -14.09 6.47
CA VAL A 141 30.28 -14.80 6.35
C VAL A 141 29.17 -14.14 7.17
N ARG A 142 29.45 -13.79 8.44
CA ARG A 142 28.46 -13.10 9.30
C ARG A 142 28.01 -11.77 8.70
N HIS A 143 28.94 -11.00 8.15
CA HIS A 143 28.61 -9.72 7.50
C HIS A 143 27.82 -9.93 6.20
N ALA A 144 28.13 -10.97 5.43
CA ALA A 144 27.36 -11.34 4.24
C ALA A 144 25.91 -11.68 4.59
N LEU A 145 25.69 -12.49 5.63
CA LEU A 145 24.35 -12.86 6.11
C LEU A 145 23.57 -11.65 6.62
N GLU A 146 24.23 -10.75 7.35
CA GLU A 146 23.62 -9.48 7.79
C GLU A 146 23.21 -8.60 6.59
N ARG A 147 24.05 -8.50 5.56
CA ARG A 147 23.70 -7.73 4.35
C ARG A 147 22.58 -8.38 3.55
N LEU A 148 22.57 -9.71 3.47
CA LEU A 148 21.50 -10.46 2.80
C LEU A 148 20.16 -10.25 3.51
N SER A 149 20.13 -10.32 4.85
CA SER A 149 18.89 -10.07 5.60
C SER A 149 18.38 -8.63 5.43
N VAL A 150 19.29 -7.64 5.38
CA VAL A 150 18.94 -6.25 5.05
C VAL A 150 18.41 -6.13 3.62
N ALA A 151 19.02 -6.81 2.65
CA ALA A 151 18.56 -6.78 1.25
C ALA A 151 17.13 -7.35 1.11
N VAL A 152 16.84 -8.49 1.77
CA VAL A 152 15.50 -9.08 1.80
C VAL A 152 14.51 -8.13 2.47
N LEU A 153 14.86 -7.52 3.61
CA LEU A 153 14.00 -6.54 4.28
C LEU A 153 13.69 -5.34 3.38
N VAL A 154 14.70 -4.76 2.74
CA VAL A 154 14.50 -3.59 1.87
C VAL A 154 13.65 -3.94 0.65
N ALA A 155 13.97 -5.04 -0.03
CA ALA A 155 13.23 -5.47 -1.22
C ALA A 155 11.76 -5.76 -0.89
N SER A 156 11.52 -6.52 0.19
CA SER A 156 10.17 -6.86 0.62
C SER A 156 9.39 -5.63 1.11
N ALA A 157 10.00 -4.74 1.90
CA ALA A 157 9.34 -3.53 2.39
C ALA A 157 8.96 -2.56 1.26
N VAL A 158 9.84 -2.38 0.27
CA VAL A 158 9.54 -1.56 -0.91
C VAL A 158 8.42 -2.18 -1.72
N LEU A 159 8.46 -3.49 -1.97
CA LEU A 159 7.43 -4.19 -2.73
C LEU A 159 6.08 -4.19 -2.01
N GLU A 160 6.06 -4.37 -0.69
CA GLU A 160 4.85 -4.36 0.15
C GLU A 160 4.12 -3.04 0.02
N VAL A 161 4.82 -1.94 0.28
CA VAL A 161 4.23 -0.60 0.23
C VAL A 161 3.86 -0.22 -1.21
N PHE A 162 4.67 -0.61 -2.20
CA PHE A 162 4.37 -0.36 -3.61
C PHE A 162 3.11 -1.09 -4.08
N THR A 163 2.96 -2.38 -3.77
CA THR A 163 1.76 -3.14 -4.13
C THR A 163 0.52 -2.58 -3.43
N GLY A 164 0.63 -2.15 -2.17
CA GLY A 164 -0.45 -1.46 -1.45
C GLY A 164 -0.86 -0.14 -2.11
N LEU A 165 0.12 0.67 -2.54
CA LEU A 165 -0.13 1.91 -3.28
C LEU A 165 -0.85 1.65 -4.62
N LEU A 166 -0.45 0.61 -5.34
CA LEU A 166 -1.10 0.28 -6.61
C LEU A 166 -2.50 -0.30 -6.44
N ASN A 167 -2.77 -1.00 -5.33
CA ASN A 167 -4.11 -1.45 -4.98
C ASN A 167 -5.07 -0.28 -4.73
N ILE A 168 -4.64 0.76 -4.00
CA ILE A 168 -5.51 1.94 -3.81
C ILE A 168 -5.70 2.74 -5.11
N ALA A 169 -4.80 2.58 -6.09
CA ALA A 169 -4.89 3.16 -7.42
C ALA A 169 -5.57 2.24 -8.47
N GLU A 170 -6.08 1.07 -8.06
CA GLU A 170 -6.70 0.05 -8.93
C GLU A 170 -5.85 -0.43 -10.11
N TRP A 171 -4.53 -0.27 -10.02
CA TRP A 171 -3.65 -0.64 -11.11
C TRP A 171 -2.95 -1.96 -10.80
N TYR A 172 -3.41 -3.03 -11.46
CA TYR A 172 -2.87 -4.38 -11.30
C TYR A 172 -2.20 -4.84 -12.61
N PRO A 173 -0.96 -4.40 -12.91
CA PRO A 173 -0.26 -4.80 -14.13
C PRO A 173 0.25 -6.25 -14.10
N TRP A 174 -0.03 -7.00 -13.04
CA TRP A 174 0.41 -8.38 -12.85
C TRP A 174 -0.75 -9.38 -12.91
N PRO A 175 -0.46 -10.65 -13.26
CA PRO A 175 -1.48 -11.69 -13.42
C PRO A 175 -1.85 -12.39 -12.10
N PHE A 176 -1.16 -12.12 -10.99
CA PHE A 176 -1.39 -12.79 -9.71
C PHE A 176 -2.36 -12.02 -8.79
N GLY A 177 -2.98 -12.73 -7.85
CA GLY A 177 -3.92 -12.13 -6.91
C GLY A 177 -3.24 -11.22 -5.89
N PHE A 178 -3.58 -9.93 -5.92
CA PHE A 178 -3.02 -8.94 -5.00
C PHE A 178 -3.17 -9.35 -3.53
N ILE A 179 -4.36 -9.77 -3.10
CA ILE A 179 -4.67 -10.03 -1.68
C ILE A 179 -3.78 -11.15 -1.12
N GLN A 180 -3.63 -12.24 -1.87
CA GLN A 180 -2.79 -13.38 -1.46
C GLN A 180 -1.31 -12.99 -1.42
N THR A 181 -0.82 -12.29 -2.45
CA THR A 181 0.58 -11.87 -2.53
C THR A 181 0.94 -10.86 -1.45
N HIS A 182 0.09 -9.84 -1.25
CA HIS A 182 0.30 -8.80 -0.23
C HIS A 182 0.27 -9.41 1.18
N PHE A 183 -0.67 -10.32 1.47
CA PHE A 183 -0.70 -11.03 2.75
C PHE A 183 0.56 -11.88 3.00
N ALA A 184 1.01 -12.65 2.00
CA ALA A 184 2.21 -13.46 2.13
C ALA A 184 3.47 -12.60 2.33
N LEU A 185 3.58 -11.50 1.58
CA LEU A 185 4.70 -10.57 1.66
C LEU A 185 4.73 -9.84 3.01
N ALA A 186 3.58 -9.50 3.59
CA ALA A 186 3.48 -8.92 4.93
C ALA A 186 4.19 -9.77 6.01
N TRP A 187 4.08 -11.10 5.92
CA TRP A 187 4.80 -12.01 6.82
C TRP A 187 6.31 -12.00 6.58
N VAL A 188 6.74 -11.96 5.31
CA VAL A 188 8.17 -11.87 4.95
C VAL A 188 8.76 -10.56 5.47
N VAL A 189 8.09 -9.44 5.27
CA VAL A 189 8.53 -8.12 5.75
C VAL A 189 8.59 -8.12 7.28
N THR A 190 7.53 -8.59 7.94
CA THR A 190 7.46 -8.59 9.41
C THR A 190 8.53 -9.48 10.03
N GLY A 191 8.72 -10.70 9.52
CA GLY A 191 9.79 -11.58 9.96
C GLY A 191 11.18 -10.98 9.74
N SER A 192 11.42 -10.39 8.56
CA SER A 192 12.68 -9.72 8.24
C SER A 192 12.93 -8.49 9.13
N LEU A 193 11.88 -7.74 9.46
CA LEU A 193 11.94 -6.59 10.35
C LEU A 193 12.29 -7.02 11.78
N LEU A 194 11.65 -8.06 12.30
CA LEU A 194 11.95 -8.61 13.63
C LEU A 194 13.40 -9.09 13.71
N LEU A 195 13.88 -9.82 12.70
CA LEU A 195 15.28 -10.23 12.60
C LEU A 195 16.22 -9.01 12.58
N HIS A 196 15.90 -7.99 11.78
CA HIS A 196 16.69 -6.76 11.71
C HIS A 196 16.75 -6.03 13.05
N LEU A 197 15.61 -5.91 13.75
CA LEU A 197 15.53 -5.31 15.07
C LEU A 197 16.37 -6.08 16.09
N ALA A 198 16.34 -7.42 16.05
CA ALA A 198 17.17 -8.26 16.94
C ALA A 198 18.67 -8.05 16.68
N VAL A 199 19.09 -8.06 15.41
CA VAL A 199 20.51 -7.85 15.03
C VAL A 199 20.98 -6.44 15.39
N LYS A 200 20.12 -5.42 15.23
CA LYS A 200 20.46 -4.02 15.49
C LYS A 200 20.11 -3.52 16.89
N ALA A 201 19.59 -4.38 17.77
CA ALA A 201 19.19 -4.01 19.12
C ALA A 201 20.26 -3.24 19.91
N PRO A 202 21.57 -3.61 19.89
CA PRO A 202 22.59 -2.85 20.60
C PRO A 202 22.76 -1.42 20.06
N GLU A 203 22.78 -1.25 18.74
CA GLU A 203 22.93 0.05 18.09
C GLU A 203 21.69 0.93 18.32
N ILE A 204 20.49 0.34 18.24
CA ILE A 204 19.21 1.00 18.54
C ILE A 204 19.19 1.46 20.01
N LYS A 205 19.57 0.59 20.95
CA LYS A 205 19.62 0.90 22.39
C LYS A 205 20.58 2.05 22.68
N ALA A 206 21.76 2.05 22.03
CA ALA A 206 22.76 3.10 22.20
C ALA A 206 22.28 4.49 21.71
N HIS A 207 21.25 4.55 20.86
CA HIS A 207 20.76 5.80 20.24
C HIS A 207 19.24 6.01 20.41
N TRP A 208 18.62 5.36 21.39
CA TRP A 208 17.16 5.33 21.55
C TRP A 208 16.56 6.69 21.93
N SER A 209 17.27 7.44 22.77
CA SER A 209 16.88 8.76 23.30
C SER A 209 17.95 9.83 23.03
N PRO A 210 17.61 11.12 23.16
CA PRO A 210 18.59 12.21 23.13
C PRO A 210 19.69 12.06 24.19
N SER A 211 19.38 11.44 25.33
CA SER A 211 20.29 11.19 26.45
C SER A 211 21.05 9.87 26.37
N SER A 212 20.87 9.07 25.32
CA SER A 212 21.53 7.77 25.20
C SER A 212 23.04 7.94 24.99
N PRO A 213 23.90 7.06 25.54
CA PRO A 213 25.36 7.23 25.47
C PRO A 213 25.90 7.40 24.05
N GLY A 214 25.41 6.63 23.07
CA GLY A 214 25.82 6.77 21.67
C GLY A 214 25.33 8.08 21.04
N THR A 215 24.15 8.58 21.44
CA THR A 215 23.66 9.89 20.99
C THR A 215 24.51 11.04 21.52
N LEU A 216 24.99 10.96 22.76
CA LEU A 216 25.81 12.00 23.38
C LEU A 216 27.21 12.11 22.75
N GLN A 217 27.69 11.05 22.11
CA GLN A 217 28.97 11.03 21.40
C GLN A 217 28.88 11.64 19.99
N LEU A 218 27.67 11.86 19.46
CA LEU A 218 27.49 12.48 18.15
C LEU A 218 27.79 13.99 18.22
N PRO A 219 28.28 14.61 17.13
CA PRO A 219 28.53 16.04 17.10
C PRO A 219 27.28 16.85 17.44
N SER A 220 27.36 17.70 18.47
CA SER A 220 26.24 18.52 18.95
C SER A 220 25.74 19.52 17.89
N GLN A 221 26.66 19.98 17.03
CA GLN A 221 26.38 20.86 15.89
C GLN A 221 25.37 20.29 14.88
N ASP A 222 25.23 18.96 14.80
CA ASP A 222 24.29 18.31 13.88
C ASP A 222 22.88 18.16 14.51
N GLY A 223 22.70 18.56 15.77
CA GLY A 223 21.43 18.50 16.50
C GLY A 223 20.29 19.29 15.85
N PRO A 224 20.48 20.57 15.49
CA PRO A 224 19.47 21.38 14.79
C PRO A 224 19.06 20.79 13.44
N ASP A 225 20.01 20.26 12.68
CA ASP A 225 19.76 19.65 11.37
C ASP A 225 18.93 18.36 11.51
N ARG A 226 19.24 17.52 12.51
CA ARG A 226 18.42 16.34 12.85
C ARG A 226 17.00 16.72 13.23
N ARG A 227 16.83 17.78 14.04
CA ARG A 227 15.50 18.25 14.44
C ARG A 227 14.72 18.74 13.22
N SER A 228 15.36 19.49 12.33
CA SER A 228 14.74 20.00 11.11
C SER A 228 14.31 18.87 10.18
N LEU A 229 15.15 17.85 9.99
CA LEU A 229 14.80 16.65 9.22
C LEU A 229 13.61 15.91 9.84
N LEU A 230 13.62 15.64 11.14
CA LEU A 230 12.53 14.93 11.81
C LEU A 230 11.22 15.72 11.79
N LEU A 231 11.28 17.05 11.92
CA LEU A 231 10.12 17.92 11.76
C LEU A 231 9.60 17.90 10.32
N GLY A 232 10.49 17.96 9.32
CA GLY A 232 10.12 17.89 7.91
C GLY A 232 9.47 16.55 7.54
N VAL A 233 10.06 15.43 7.98
CA VAL A 233 9.49 14.09 7.79
C VAL A 233 8.15 13.97 8.51
N GLY A 234 8.06 14.45 9.76
CA GLY A 234 6.81 14.45 10.52
C GLY A 234 5.72 15.28 9.85
N ALA A 235 6.05 16.45 9.32
CA ALA A 235 5.13 17.31 8.58
C ALA A 235 4.70 16.65 7.27
N ALA A 236 5.60 16.01 6.52
CA ALA A 236 5.28 15.29 5.30
C ALA A 236 4.34 14.09 5.57
N VAL A 237 4.64 13.29 6.60
CA VAL A 237 3.76 12.20 7.05
C VAL A 237 2.39 12.75 7.45
N GLY A 238 2.35 13.80 8.27
CA GLY A 238 1.10 14.44 8.70
C GLY A 238 0.29 14.99 7.51
N ALA A 239 0.95 15.63 6.54
CA ALA A 239 0.31 16.16 5.35
C ALA A 239 -0.28 15.04 4.48
N VAL A 240 0.50 13.98 4.19
CA VAL A 240 0.01 12.83 3.42
C VAL A 240 -1.16 12.18 4.14
N THR A 241 -1.02 11.84 5.42
CA THR A 241 -2.10 11.21 6.18
C THR A 241 -3.37 12.07 6.24
N LEU A 242 -3.24 13.38 6.49
CA LEU A 242 -4.38 14.29 6.57
C LEU A 242 -5.09 14.47 5.21
N THR A 243 -4.31 14.59 4.14
CA THR A 243 -4.84 14.80 2.77
C THR A 243 -5.40 13.54 2.11
N THR A 244 -5.30 12.40 2.81
CA THR A 244 -5.84 11.11 2.37
C THR A 244 -6.82 10.50 3.38
N ALA A 245 -7.00 11.09 4.57
CA ALA A 245 -7.92 10.57 5.58
C ALA A 245 -9.39 10.68 5.16
N GLY A 246 -9.70 11.64 4.27
CA GLY A 246 -11.04 11.88 3.74
C GLY A 246 -11.64 10.69 3.02
N GLN A 247 -10.82 9.90 2.32
CA GLN A 247 -11.27 8.70 1.62
C GLN A 247 -11.90 7.65 2.55
N SER A 248 -11.42 7.53 3.80
CA SER A 248 -11.88 6.50 4.75
C SER A 248 -12.82 7.06 5.83
N PHE A 249 -12.90 8.38 5.98
CA PHE A 249 -13.73 9.03 6.99
C PHE A 249 -14.52 10.19 6.39
N THR A 250 -15.81 9.94 6.14
CA THR A 250 -16.73 10.85 5.46
C THR A 250 -16.72 12.30 5.99
N PRO A 251 -16.65 12.58 7.31
CA PRO A 251 -16.55 13.96 7.80
C PRO A 251 -15.31 14.73 7.33
N LEU A 252 -14.24 14.04 6.90
CA LEU A 252 -13.02 14.63 6.36
C LEU A 252 -12.93 14.58 4.84
N ALA A 253 -14.00 14.20 4.12
CA ALA A 253 -13.99 14.08 2.66
C ALA A 253 -13.51 15.34 1.92
N ARG A 254 -13.66 16.54 2.51
CA ARG A 254 -13.17 17.81 1.93
C ARG A 254 -11.65 17.96 1.92
N LEU A 255 -10.93 17.14 2.66
CA LEU A 255 -9.47 17.18 2.73
C LEU A 255 -8.81 16.22 1.72
N ASP A 256 -9.61 15.52 0.93
CA ASP A 256 -9.19 14.41 0.07
C ASP A 256 -8.52 14.89 -1.23
N LEU A 257 -7.39 15.58 -1.11
CA LEU A 257 -6.67 16.17 -2.24
C LEU A 257 -5.85 15.14 -3.03
N LEU A 258 -5.42 14.07 -2.36
CA LEU A 258 -4.50 13.06 -2.92
C LEU A 258 -5.10 11.65 -2.96
N ALA A 259 -6.38 11.47 -2.65
CA ALA A 259 -6.99 10.16 -2.77
C ALA A 259 -7.19 9.77 -4.24
N PRO A 260 -6.82 8.55 -4.62
CA PRO A 260 -7.08 8.03 -5.96
C PRO A 260 -8.58 7.94 -6.30
N ARG A 261 -9.45 7.79 -5.28
CA ARG A 261 -10.91 7.77 -5.42
C ARG A 261 -11.56 8.75 -4.48
N HIS A 262 -12.42 9.60 -5.03
CA HIS A 262 -13.34 10.38 -4.21
C HIS A 262 -14.49 9.49 -3.73
N PRO A 263 -14.67 9.32 -2.41
CA PRO A 263 -15.69 8.44 -1.86
C PRO A 263 -17.11 8.88 -2.25
N ASP A 264 -17.35 10.14 -2.59
CA ASP A 264 -18.70 10.62 -2.95
C ASP A 264 -18.99 10.53 -4.46
N HIS A 265 -18.04 10.05 -5.27
CA HIS A 265 -18.20 9.97 -6.73
C HIS A 265 -18.63 8.57 -7.18
N GLY A 266 -19.80 8.50 -7.80
CA GLY A 266 -20.36 7.30 -8.39
C GLY A 266 -21.90 7.33 -8.39
N PRO A 267 -22.55 6.34 -9.03
CA PRO A 267 -24.01 6.26 -9.03
C PRO A 267 -24.54 6.21 -7.59
N GLN A 268 -25.64 6.92 -7.32
CA GLN A 268 -26.30 6.96 -6.01
C GLN A 268 -25.41 7.49 -4.86
N GLY A 269 -24.31 8.20 -5.19
CA GLY A 269 -23.39 8.81 -4.23
C GLY A 269 -22.37 7.84 -3.62
N LEU A 270 -22.14 6.67 -4.23
CA LEU A 270 -21.17 5.67 -3.79
C LEU A 270 -20.27 5.21 -4.96
N PRO A 271 -18.96 4.94 -4.72
CA PRO A 271 -18.05 4.41 -5.72
C PRO A 271 -18.39 2.97 -6.08
N VAL A 272 -18.09 2.60 -7.31
CA VAL A 272 -18.28 1.24 -7.84
C VAL A 272 -16.93 0.56 -7.92
N ASN A 273 -16.74 -0.51 -7.15
CA ASN A 273 -15.57 -1.39 -7.29
C ASN A 273 -15.73 -2.32 -8.50
N ARG A 274 -16.84 -3.07 -8.49
CA ARG A 274 -17.34 -4.02 -9.48
C ARG A 274 -18.39 -3.50 -10.47
N THR A 275 -18.18 -3.18 -11.74
CA THR A 275 -19.36 -2.88 -12.61
C THR A 275 -20.15 -4.15 -12.94
N ALA A 276 -21.45 -4.01 -13.24
CA ALA A 276 -22.30 -5.10 -13.71
C ALA A 276 -21.78 -5.69 -15.03
N ALA A 277 -21.30 -4.83 -15.93
CA ALA A 277 -20.67 -5.25 -17.18
C ALA A 277 -19.41 -6.10 -16.94
N ALA A 278 -18.50 -5.67 -16.05
CA ALA A 278 -17.29 -6.43 -15.71
C ALA A 278 -17.58 -7.74 -14.93
N ALA A 279 -18.77 -7.85 -14.35
CA ALA A 279 -19.29 -9.06 -13.70
C ALA A 279 -20.08 -9.97 -14.67
N GLY A 280 -20.29 -9.55 -15.92
CA GLY A 280 -21.07 -10.31 -16.91
C GLY A 280 -22.57 -10.34 -16.63
N ILE A 281 -23.09 -9.40 -15.84
CA ILE A 281 -24.50 -9.34 -15.47
C ILE A 281 -25.30 -8.73 -16.60
N THR A 282 -26.14 -9.55 -17.24
CA THR A 282 -26.96 -9.14 -18.38
C THR A 282 -28.34 -8.67 -17.92
N GLU A 283 -28.95 -7.76 -18.68
CA GLU A 283 -30.34 -7.36 -18.44
C GLU A 283 -31.31 -8.54 -18.46
N ARG A 284 -31.05 -9.53 -19.32
CA ARG A 284 -31.85 -10.77 -19.37
C ARG A 284 -31.79 -11.51 -18.05
N ALA A 285 -30.59 -11.73 -17.52
CA ALA A 285 -30.41 -12.42 -16.23
C ALA A 285 -31.08 -11.65 -15.08
N VAL A 286 -31.11 -10.32 -15.16
CA VAL A 286 -31.82 -9.46 -14.21
C VAL A 286 -33.35 -9.56 -14.36
N ARG A 287 -33.89 -9.62 -15.59
CA ARG A 287 -35.33 -9.80 -15.84
C ARG A 287 -35.85 -11.16 -15.34
N ASP A 288 -35.05 -12.20 -15.57
CA ASP A 288 -35.36 -13.58 -15.20
C ASP A 288 -35.01 -13.87 -13.73
N TRP A 289 -34.48 -12.87 -13.01
CA TRP A 289 -33.95 -13.03 -11.65
C TRP A 289 -35.00 -13.54 -10.67
N ARG A 290 -34.56 -14.47 -9.82
CA ARG A 290 -35.30 -14.99 -8.67
C ARG A 290 -34.35 -15.12 -7.50
N LEU A 291 -34.87 -14.91 -6.29
CA LEU A 291 -34.16 -15.24 -5.05
C LEU A 291 -34.58 -16.63 -4.60
N GLU A 292 -33.63 -17.55 -4.55
CA GLU A 292 -33.81 -18.83 -3.88
C GLU A 292 -33.38 -18.70 -2.41
N VAL A 293 -34.22 -19.18 -1.48
CA VAL A 293 -33.88 -19.26 -0.06
C VAL A 293 -33.98 -20.72 0.35
N ARG A 294 -32.82 -21.35 0.58
CA ARG A 294 -32.69 -22.74 1.00
C ARG A 294 -32.55 -22.84 2.51
N GLY A 295 -33.31 -23.77 3.07
CA GLY A 295 -33.32 -24.17 4.47
C GLY A 295 -34.25 -25.38 4.60
N PRO A 296 -34.64 -25.77 5.83
CA PRO A 296 -35.58 -26.88 6.03
C PRO A 296 -36.92 -26.75 5.29
N THR A 297 -37.38 -25.52 5.01
CA THR A 297 -38.59 -25.23 4.23
C THR A 297 -38.24 -24.25 3.09
N PRO A 298 -37.65 -24.72 1.99
CA PRO A 298 -37.12 -23.85 0.95
C PRO A 298 -38.23 -23.14 0.18
N TYR A 299 -37.94 -21.95 -0.34
CA TYR A 299 -38.86 -21.20 -1.19
C TYR A 299 -38.12 -20.29 -2.18
N THR A 300 -38.86 -19.74 -3.14
CA THR A 300 -38.34 -18.82 -4.15
C THR A 300 -39.20 -17.57 -4.19
N LEU A 301 -38.57 -16.41 -4.39
CA LEU A 301 -39.24 -15.12 -4.55
C LEU A 301 -38.90 -14.50 -5.90
N THR A 302 -39.93 -13.95 -6.56
CA THR A 302 -39.74 -12.93 -7.59
C THR A 302 -39.32 -11.61 -6.97
N LEU A 303 -38.82 -10.67 -7.78
CA LEU A 303 -38.50 -9.32 -7.29
C LEU A 303 -39.72 -8.61 -6.69
N ASP A 304 -40.90 -8.75 -7.30
CA ASP A 304 -42.11 -8.11 -6.79
C ASP A 304 -42.58 -8.74 -5.48
N GLN A 305 -42.47 -10.07 -5.35
CA GLN A 305 -42.75 -10.74 -4.08
C GLN A 305 -41.77 -10.30 -2.97
N LEU A 306 -40.49 -10.13 -3.30
CA LEU A 306 -39.49 -9.64 -2.35
C LEU A 306 -39.76 -8.18 -1.93
N ARG A 307 -40.17 -7.32 -2.87
CA ARG A 307 -40.55 -5.92 -2.60
C ARG A 307 -41.79 -5.80 -1.70
N ALA A 308 -42.69 -6.78 -1.75
CA ALA A 308 -43.91 -6.83 -0.94
C ALA A 308 -43.66 -7.27 0.51
N LEU A 309 -42.48 -7.82 0.84
CA LEU A 309 -42.13 -8.18 2.21
C LEU A 309 -41.88 -6.94 3.09
N PRO A 310 -41.99 -7.06 4.43
CA PRO A 310 -41.61 -5.98 5.34
C PRO A 310 -40.17 -5.52 5.11
N ARG A 311 -40.00 -4.23 4.87
CA ARG A 311 -38.70 -3.59 4.63
C ARG A 311 -38.30 -2.75 5.83
N VAL A 312 -37.00 -2.72 6.10
CA VAL A 312 -36.40 -1.87 7.12
C VAL A 312 -35.31 -0.99 6.51
N GLN A 313 -34.86 0.00 7.27
CA GLN A 313 -33.76 0.87 6.90
C GLN A 313 -32.61 0.70 7.90
N ALA A 314 -31.38 0.70 7.38
CA ALA A 314 -30.16 0.72 8.18
C ALA A 314 -29.22 1.78 7.64
N ARG A 315 -28.60 2.55 8.54
CA ARG A 315 -27.48 3.44 8.19
C ARG A 315 -26.20 2.68 8.50
N LEU A 316 -25.49 2.28 7.47
CA LEU A 316 -24.28 1.46 7.59
C LEU A 316 -23.20 1.97 6.64
N PRO A 317 -21.93 1.95 7.10
CA PRO A 317 -20.81 2.22 6.24
C PRO A 317 -20.58 1.04 5.28
N ILE A 318 -20.27 1.35 4.03
CA ILE A 318 -19.55 0.41 3.17
C ILE A 318 -18.08 0.84 3.15
N ALA A 319 -17.17 -0.10 3.35
CA ALA A 319 -15.73 0.17 3.40
C ALA A 319 -15.00 -0.86 2.54
N CYS A 320 -14.26 -0.39 1.55
CA CYS A 320 -13.55 -1.26 0.62
C CYS A 320 -12.12 -1.54 1.07
N VAL A 321 -11.59 -2.70 0.67
CA VAL A 321 -10.18 -3.08 0.83
C VAL A 321 -9.22 -2.13 0.07
N GLU A 322 -9.74 -1.39 -0.90
CA GLU A 322 -9.00 -0.36 -1.66
C GLU A 322 -8.94 0.99 -0.94
N GLY A 323 -9.69 1.15 0.16
CA GLY A 323 -9.47 2.23 1.11
C GLY A 323 -10.50 3.31 1.24
N TRP A 324 -11.44 3.37 0.31
CA TRP A 324 -12.55 4.29 0.43
C TRP A 324 -13.65 3.72 1.34
N SER A 325 -14.37 4.60 2.02
CA SER A 325 -15.56 4.24 2.77
C SER A 325 -16.61 5.36 2.76
N VAL A 326 -17.87 4.96 2.63
CA VAL A 326 -19.01 5.89 2.56
C VAL A 326 -20.09 5.46 3.52
N GLU A 327 -20.66 6.42 4.24
CA GLU A 327 -21.86 6.20 5.05
C GLU A 327 -23.09 6.24 4.15
N ALA A 328 -23.93 5.22 4.21
CA ALA A 328 -25.08 5.12 3.31
C ALA A 328 -26.35 4.65 4.04
N ARG A 329 -27.50 5.02 3.47
CA ARG A 329 -28.80 4.54 3.94
C ARG A 329 -29.26 3.40 3.05
N TRP A 330 -29.32 2.21 3.61
CA TRP A 330 -29.75 0.98 2.95
C TRP A 330 -31.19 0.67 3.33
N SER A 331 -31.96 0.16 2.37
CA SER A 331 -33.29 -0.38 2.67
C SER A 331 -33.54 -1.69 1.97
N GLY A 332 -34.17 -2.63 2.69
CA GLY A 332 -34.41 -3.98 2.20
C GLY A 332 -35.05 -4.87 3.23
N VAL A 333 -35.03 -6.19 2.98
CA VAL A 333 -35.59 -7.20 3.87
C VAL A 333 -34.49 -7.69 4.81
N ARG A 334 -34.79 -7.93 6.09
CA ARG A 334 -33.81 -8.49 7.01
C ARG A 334 -33.50 -9.94 6.62
N ILE A 335 -32.22 -10.28 6.57
CA ILE A 335 -31.78 -11.63 6.20
C ILE A 335 -32.33 -12.68 7.18
N ARG A 336 -32.29 -12.38 8.49
CA ARG A 336 -32.83 -13.27 9.53
C ARG A 336 -34.31 -13.61 9.33
N ASP A 337 -35.11 -12.69 8.77
CA ASP A 337 -36.55 -12.90 8.56
C ASP A 337 -36.76 -13.83 7.35
N LEU A 338 -35.92 -13.70 6.30
CA LEU A 338 -35.89 -14.63 5.17
C LEU A 338 -35.48 -16.05 5.60
N MET A 339 -34.46 -16.15 6.45
CA MET A 339 -33.99 -17.41 7.02
C MET A 339 -35.04 -18.07 7.92
N ALA A 340 -35.68 -17.30 8.80
CA ALA A 340 -36.74 -17.80 9.67
C ALA A 340 -37.91 -18.37 8.85
N ARG A 341 -38.31 -17.70 7.76
CA ARG A 341 -39.32 -18.21 6.82
C ARG A 341 -38.89 -19.52 6.15
N ALA A 342 -37.59 -19.72 5.93
CA ALA A 342 -37.04 -20.96 5.38
C ALA A 342 -36.89 -22.08 6.43
N GLY A 343 -37.35 -21.85 7.67
CA GLY A 343 -37.25 -22.81 8.76
C GLY A 343 -35.85 -22.92 9.38
N ALA A 344 -35.00 -21.89 9.24
CA ALA A 344 -33.65 -21.92 9.81
C ALA A 344 -33.68 -22.09 11.35
N PRO A 345 -32.84 -22.97 11.91
CA PRO A 345 -32.70 -23.07 13.36
C PRO A 345 -32.08 -21.79 13.95
N ALA A 346 -32.32 -21.56 15.25
CA ALA A 346 -31.71 -20.44 15.95
C ALA A 346 -30.17 -20.56 15.92
N GLY A 347 -29.50 -19.49 15.53
CA GLY A 347 -28.04 -19.47 15.43
C GLY A 347 -27.46 -20.13 14.19
N ALA A 348 -28.25 -20.34 13.13
CA ALA A 348 -27.74 -20.83 11.84
C ALA A 348 -26.83 -19.80 11.15
N GLY A 349 -25.81 -20.30 10.46
CA GLY A 349 -25.01 -19.52 9.52
C GLY A 349 -25.71 -19.33 8.18
N LEU A 350 -25.07 -18.62 7.26
CA LEU A 350 -25.61 -18.37 5.94
C LEU A 350 -24.53 -18.34 4.86
N ARG A 351 -24.76 -19.09 3.78
CA ARG A 351 -24.03 -18.97 2.52
C ARG A 351 -24.85 -18.13 1.54
N VAL A 352 -24.20 -17.15 0.92
CA VAL A 352 -24.79 -16.22 -0.04
C VAL A 352 -24.09 -16.41 -1.37
N THR A 353 -24.87 -16.57 -2.45
CA THR A 353 -24.34 -16.75 -3.80
C THR A 353 -24.80 -15.61 -4.72
N SER A 354 -23.85 -15.05 -5.45
CA SER A 354 -24.02 -14.07 -6.54
C SER A 354 -24.32 -14.76 -7.87
N MET A 355 -25.01 -14.03 -8.74
CA MET A 355 -25.21 -14.37 -10.16
C MET A 355 -23.92 -14.42 -10.98
N GLU A 356 -22.83 -13.80 -10.52
CA GLU A 356 -21.54 -13.78 -11.21
C GLU A 356 -21.11 -15.18 -11.67
N ALA A 357 -20.54 -15.32 -12.87
CA ALA A 357 -20.13 -16.63 -13.38
C ALA A 357 -18.84 -17.15 -12.72
N GLY A 358 -18.03 -16.27 -12.14
CA GLY A 358 -16.75 -16.61 -11.51
C GLY A 358 -16.20 -15.48 -10.63
N GLY A 359 -15.12 -15.77 -9.92
CA GLY A 359 -14.47 -14.82 -8.99
C GLY A 359 -14.52 -15.28 -7.54
N ALA A 360 -13.51 -14.88 -6.76
CA ALA A 360 -13.30 -15.33 -5.38
C ALA A 360 -14.43 -14.95 -4.42
N TYR A 361 -15.20 -13.90 -4.73
CA TYR A 361 -16.27 -13.36 -3.88
C TYR A 361 -17.68 -13.64 -4.42
N ARG A 362 -17.81 -14.54 -5.40
CA ARG A 362 -19.12 -14.99 -5.90
C ARG A 362 -19.95 -15.68 -4.82
N VAL A 363 -19.27 -16.40 -3.92
CA VAL A 363 -19.88 -17.05 -2.77
C VAL A 363 -19.27 -16.47 -1.51
N MET A 364 -20.11 -16.13 -0.55
CA MET A 364 -19.71 -15.57 0.74
C MET A 364 -20.42 -16.33 1.85
N GLU A 365 -19.68 -16.72 2.87
CA GLU A 365 -20.25 -17.29 4.08
C GLU A 365 -20.21 -16.24 5.21
N MET A 366 -21.27 -16.22 5.99
CA MET A 366 -21.36 -15.41 7.19
C MET A 366 -21.81 -16.29 8.36
N GLY A 367 -21.09 -16.18 9.47
CA GLY A 367 -21.43 -16.86 10.72
C GLY A 367 -22.73 -16.32 11.31
N ARG A 368 -23.21 -17.02 12.33
CA ARG A 368 -24.54 -16.81 12.94
C ARG A 368 -24.79 -15.38 13.43
N ASP A 369 -23.76 -14.70 13.93
CA ASP A 369 -23.87 -13.35 14.47
C ASP A 369 -24.23 -12.33 13.39
N TYR A 370 -23.66 -12.48 12.19
CA TYR A 370 -23.99 -11.63 11.05
C TYR A 370 -25.33 -12.01 10.42
N ALA A 371 -25.59 -13.31 10.26
CA ALA A 371 -26.82 -13.81 9.66
C ALA A 371 -28.06 -13.41 10.48
N GLY A 372 -27.94 -13.44 11.81
CA GLY A 372 -28.98 -13.05 12.77
C GLY A 372 -29.08 -11.56 13.09
N ASP A 373 -28.10 -10.73 12.67
CA ASP A 373 -28.05 -9.31 13.05
C ASP A 373 -29.27 -8.54 12.50
N PRO A 374 -29.97 -7.74 13.34
CA PRO A 374 -31.12 -6.93 12.89
C PRO A 374 -30.78 -5.88 11.82
N LEU A 375 -29.51 -5.52 11.65
CA LEU A 375 -29.01 -4.59 10.64
C LEU A 375 -28.50 -5.28 9.36
N THR A 376 -28.43 -6.61 9.33
CA THR A 376 -28.05 -7.34 8.12
C THR A 376 -29.24 -7.44 7.17
N LEU A 377 -29.12 -6.81 6.01
CA LEU A 377 -30.19 -6.68 5.02
C LEU A 377 -29.82 -7.33 3.70
N LEU A 378 -30.83 -7.92 3.06
CA LEU A 378 -30.88 -8.02 1.61
C LEU A 378 -31.45 -6.70 1.09
N ALA A 379 -30.58 -5.76 0.76
CA ALA A 379 -30.89 -4.42 0.33
C ALA A 379 -31.43 -4.39 -1.12
N LEU A 380 -32.44 -3.54 -1.33
CA LEU A 380 -33.10 -3.26 -2.61
C LEU A 380 -32.96 -1.78 -3.03
N GLU A 381 -32.70 -0.92 -2.04
CA GLU A 381 -32.52 0.51 -2.23
C GLU A 381 -31.26 1.02 -1.51
N LEU A 382 -30.63 2.02 -2.12
CA LEU A 382 -29.48 2.75 -1.64
C LEU A 382 -29.80 4.25 -1.71
N ASN A 383 -29.65 4.93 -0.57
CA ASN A 383 -29.90 6.36 -0.40
C ASN A 383 -31.32 6.81 -0.82
N GLY A 384 -32.30 5.91 -0.72
CA GLY A 384 -33.70 6.16 -1.09
C GLY A 384 -34.01 5.99 -2.57
N GLN A 385 -33.08 5.44 -3.34
CA GLN A 385 -33.26 5.08 -4.75
C GLN A 385 -33.11 3.57 -4.91
N VAL A 386 -33.81 2.98 -5.87
CA VAL A 386 -33.61 1.58 -6.28
C VAL A 386 -32.14 1.38 -6.64
N LEU A 387 -31.56 0.23 -6.25
CA LEU A 387 -30.17 -0.10 -6.62
C LEU A 387 -29.97 0.07 -8.13
N THR A 388 -28.84 0.64 -8.51
CA THR A 388 -28.34 0.60 -9.90
C THR A 388 -27.76 -0.78 -10.20
N ALA A 389 -27.62 -1.11 -11.49
CA ALA A 389 -26.99 -2.35 -11.92
C ALA A 389 -25.61 -2.55 -11.26
N ASP A 390 -24.78 -1.50 -11.24
CA ASP A 390 -23.43 -1.54 -10.67
C ASP A 390 -23.40 -1.67 -9.14
N HIS A 391 -24.44 -1.19 -8.45
CA HIS A 391 -24.58 -1.36 -7.01
C HIS A 391 -25.30 -2.65 -6.60
N GLY A 392 -25.59 -3.53 -7.56
CA GLY A 392 -26.08 -4.89 -7.27
C GLY A 392 -27.58 -5.08 -7.47
N TYR A 393 -28.24 -4.23 -8.27
CA TYR A 393 -29.62 -4.50 -8.69
C TYR A 393 -29.77 -5.91 -9.27
N PRO A 394 -30.76 -6.70 -8.86
CA PRO A 394 -31.93 -6.29 -8.08
C PRO A 394 -31.79 -6.35 -6.55
N ALA A 395 -30.79 -7.06 -6.03
CA ALA A 395 -30.60 -7.23 -4.59
C ALA A 395 -29.13 -7.46 -4.22
N ARG A 396 -28.70 -6.87 -3.09
CA ARG A 396 -27.36 -7.07 -2.53
C ARG A 396 -27.41 -7.31 -1.02
N VAL A 397 -26.39 -7.94 -0.47
CA VAL A 397 -26.18 -7.97 0.98
C VAL A 397 -25.55 -6.66 1.46
N ILE A 398 -26.00 -6.21 2.63
CA ILE A 398 -25.27 -5.28 3.49
C ILE A 398 -25.32 -5.79 4.93
N ALA A 399 -24.15 -5.96 5.54
CA ALA A 399 -23.99 -6.39 6.93
C ALA A 399 -23.00 -5.46 7.67
N PRO A 400 -23.19 -5.20 8.96
CA PRO A 400 -22.35 -4.28 9.72
C PRO A 400 -20.92 -4.81 9.89
N ASN A 401 -19.94 -3.91 10.07
CA ASN A 401 -18.54 -4.25 10.41
C ASN A 401 -17.82 -5.27 9.49
N ARG A 402 -18.14 -5.30 8.19
CA ARG A 402 -17.55 -6.25 7.23
C ARG A 402 -16.87 -5.58 6.05
N PRO A 403 -15.82 -6.22 5.50
CA PRO A 403 -15.21 -5.82 4.23
C PRO A 403 -16.22 -5.69 3.10
N GLY A 404 -16.09 -4.64 2.29
CA GLY A 404 -16.96 -4.36 1.14
C GLY A 404 -17.01 -5.49 0.11
N VAL A 405 -15.91 -6.24 -0.03
CA VAL A 405 -15.84 -7.44 -0.89
C VAL A 405 -16.77 -8.58 -0.44
N LEU A 406 -17.17 -8.59 0.84
CA LEU A 406 -18.14 -9.54 1.41
C LEU A 406 -19.57 -8.98 1.41
N GLN A 407 -19.83 -7.83 0.81
CA GLN A 407 -21.18 -7.25 0.68
C GLN A 407 -21.77 -7.63 -0.67
N THR A 408 -21.98 -8.94 -0.85
CA THR A 408 -22.27 -9.61 -2.13
C THR A 408 -23.38 -8.91 -2.91
N LYS A 409 -23.12 -8.67 -4.19
CA LYS A 409 -24.07 -8.05 -5.14
C LYS A 409 -24.74 -9.12 -6.00
N TRP A 410 -25.86 -8.76 -6.63
CA TRP A 410 -26.59 -9.64 -7.57
C TRP A 410 -26.93 -10.99 -6.95
N VAL A 411 -27.42 -10.98 -5.71
CA VAL A 411 -27.66 -12.19 -4.91
C VAL A 411 -28.76 -13.03 -5.56
N THR A 412 -28.52 -14.33 -5.75
CA THR A 412 -29.49 -15.29 -6.31
C THR A 412 -29.88 -16.38 -5.34
N LEU A 413 -29.00 -16.75 -4.40
CA LEU A 413 -29.24 -17.81 -3.44
C LEU A 413 -28.78 -17.42 -2.03
N LEU A 414 -29.65 -17.66 -1.07
CA LEU A 414 -29.37 -17.67 0.37
C LEU A 414 -29.53 -19.11 0.87
N GLU A 415 -28.48 -19.73 1.38
CA GLU A 415 -28.48 -21.11 1.85
C GLU A 415 -28.11 -21.17 3.33
N VAL A 416 -29.07 -21.59 4.16
CA VAL A 416 -28.91 -21.80 5.60
C VAL A 416 -27.89 -22.92 5.83
N LEU A 417 -26.90 -22.67 6.69
CA LEU A 417 -25.82 -23.60 7.03
C LEU A 417 -26.07 -24.34 8.34
#